data_AF-A0A7J6RLL5-F1
#
_entry.id   AF-A0A7J6RLL5-F1
#
_cell.length_a   1.000
_cell.length_b   1.000
_cell.length_c   1.000
_cell.angle_alpha   90.00
_cell.angle_beta   90.00
_cell.angle_gamma   90.00
#
_symmetry.space_group_name_H-M   'P 1'
#
loop_
_entity.id
_entity.type
_entity.pdbx_description
1 polymer ?
#
loop_
_entity_poly.entity_id
_entity_poly.type
_entity_poly.pdbx_seq_one_letter_code
_entity_poly.pdbx_strand_id
1 'polypeptide(L)'
;MWFLGSDGKTVGTRWGACYVKGRLQPTRAFGDFYFKDMDIAKAARVAPYSHERSADDEHPLPSFTPPYLSAVPDVRTERRDPERDLFLIMASDGLWDYLPDPEIVSLAVEVFEREGPQAASEALVSRVIEQAAQSAKLTPNVVRRMQPGRTRRNIHDD
;
A
#
# COMPACT_ATOMS: atom_id res chain seq x y z
N MET A 1 2.44 -6.41 10.25
CA MET A 1 2.85 -7.83 10.22
C MET A 1 4.34 -7.88 9.90
N TRP A 2 5.20 -8.39 10.79
CA TRP A 2 6.63 -8.53 10.52
C TRP A 2 6.90 -9.91 9.92
N PHE A 3 7.52 -9.96 8.74
CA PHE A 3 7.94 -11.21 8.13
C PHE A 3 9.40 -11.51 8.50
N LEU A 4 9.63 -12.57 9.27
CA LEU A 4 10.92 -13.25 9.29
C LEU A 4 10.95 -14.26 8.15
N GLY A 5 11.83 -14.05 7.17
CA GLY A 5 12.15 -15.07 6.18
C GLY A 5 12.87 -16.25 6.85
N SER A 6 12.48 -17.47 6.49
CA SER A 6 13.03 -18.73 7.00
C SER A 6 14.49 -18.99 6.61
N ASP A 7 15.13 -18.11 5.83
CA ASP A 7 16.49 -18.22 5.31
C ASP A 7 17.52 -17.34 6.05
N GLY A 8 17.12 -16.65 7.11
CA GLY A 8 18.03 -15.84 7.93
C GLY A 8 18.66 -14.65 7.19
N LYS A 9 18.16 -14.31 5.99
CA LYS A 9 18.63 -13.15 5.23
C LYS A 9 17.76 -11.95 5.58
N THR A 10 18.40 -10.94 6.14
CA THR A 10 17.80 -9.64 6.43
C THR A 10 17.22 -9.05 5.15
N VAL A 11 15.91 -8.82 5.15
CA VAL A 11 15.26 -7.95 4.17
C VAL A 11 15.88 -6.56 4.36
N GLY A 12 16.59 -6.06 3.35
CA GLY A 12 17.28 -4.78 3.45
C GLY A 12 16.29 -3.66 3.78
N THR A 13 16.33 -3.18 5.03
CA THR A 13 15.55 -2.03 5.49
C THR A 13 16.31 -0.76 5.13
N ARG A 14 15.97 -0.14 4.01
CA ARG A 14 16.21 1.30 3.85
C ARG A 14 14.90 1.97 4.26
N TRP A 15 14.91 2.71 5.36
CA TRP A 15 13.76 3.50 5.88
C TRP A 15 12.66 2.74 6.64
N GLY A 16 12.97 1.64 7.34
CA GLY A 16 11.98 0.94 8.17
C GLY A 16 10.87 0.18 7.41
N ALA A 17 10.89 0.23 6.07
CA ALA A 17 10.02 -0.55 5.20
C ALA A 17 10.78 -1.76 4.61
N CYS A 18 10.04 -2.84 4.38
CA CYS A 18 10.54 -4.08 3.77
C CYS A 18 10.23 -4.09 2.27
N TYR A 19 11.21 -4.43 1.45
CA TYR A 19 11.06 -4.48 0.00
C TYR A 19 11.57 -5.80 -0.58
N VAL A 20 10.78 -6.42 -1.47
CA VAL A 20 11.20 -7.54 -2.31
C VAL A 20 12.30 -7.06 -3.24
N LYS A 21 13.51 -7.61 -3.04
CA LYS A 21 14.74 -7.24 -3.75
C LYS A 21 14.99 -5.72 -3.80
N GLY A 22 14.58 -4.99 -2.76
CA GLY A 22 14.77 -3.54 -2.68
C GLY A 22 13.90 -2.71 -3.63
N ARG A 23 12.82 -3.28 -4.19
CA ARG A 23 11.99 -2.60 -5.19
C ARG A 23 10.50 -2.51 -4.86
N LEU A 24 9.88 -3.63 -4.47
CA LEU A 24 8.42 -3.70 -4.27
C LEU A 24 8.10 -3.99 -2.81
N GLN A 25 7.20 -3.22 -2.21
CA GLN A 25 6.67 -3.51 -0.87
C GLN A 25 5.70 -4.71 -0.88
N PRO A 26 4.70 -4.79 -1.79
CA PRO A 26 3.81 -5.94 -1.81
C PRO A 26 4.52 -7.20 -2.32
N THR A 27 4.22 -8.34 -1.70
CA THR A 27 4.65 -9.67 -2.16
C THR A 27 3.65 -10.29 -3.13
N ARG A 28 2.48 -9.67 -3.29
CA ARG A 28 1.45 -10.09 -4.23
C ARG A 28 0.88 -8.88 -4.98
N ALA A 29 0.80 -9.00 -6.29
CA ALA A 29 0.26 -7.96 -7.17
C ALA A 29 -0.09 -8.57 -8.53
N PHE A 30 -0.90 -7.87 -9.33
CA PHE A 30 -0.94 -8.10 -10.78
C PHE A 30 0.25 -7.39 -11.46
N GLY A 31 0.58 -7.75 -12.71
CA GLY A 31 1.73 -7.13 -13.41
C GLY A 31 3.10 -7.57 -12.88
N ASP A 32 4.05 -6.65 -12.79
CA ASP A 32 5.42 -6.86 -12.27
C ASP A 32 6.10 -8.15 -12.77
N PHE A 33 5.97 -8.42 -14.07
CA PHE A 33 6.36 -9.70 -14.67
C PHE A 33 7.84 -10.06 -14.44
N TYR A 34 8.74 -9.07 -14.35
CA TYR A 34 10.16 -9.30 -14.00
C TYR A 34 10.38 -10.04 -12.68
N PHE A 35 9.42 -9.94 -11.75
CA PHE A 35 9.46 -10.63 -10.47
C PHE A 35 8.74 -11.98 -10.49
N LYS A 36 8.19 -12.41 -11.63
CA LYS A 36 7.35 -13.62 -11.74
C LYS A 36 7.88 -14.56 -12.80
N ASP A 37 8.08 -14.05 -14.01
CA ASP A 37 8.42 -14.83 -15.19
C ASP A 37 9.17 -13.93 -16.21
N MET A 38 10.41 -14.29 -16.49
CA MET A 38 11.28 -13.54 -17.40
C MET A 38 10.87 -13.65 -18.86
N ASP A 39 10.21 -14.74 -19.26
CA ASP A 39 9.81 -14.94 -20.65
C ASP A 39 8.53 -14.15 -20.93
N ILE A 40 7.59 -14.09 -19.98
CA ILE A 40 6.45 -13.18 -20.04
C ILE A 40 6.92 -11.72 -20.03
N ALA A 41 7.88 -11.37 -19.16
CA ALA A 41 8.42 -10.01 -19.10
C ALA A 41 9.02 -9.56 -20.45
N LYS A 42 9.81 -10.43 -21.09
CA LYS A 42 10.39 -10.19 -22.42
C LYS A 42 9.31 -10.09 -23.49
N ALA A 43 8.33 -11.01 -23.50
CA ALA A 43 7.25 -11.03 -24.47
C ALA A 43 6.38 -9.76 -24.38
N ALA A 44 6.10 -9.29 -23.17
CA ALA A 44 5.38 -8.05 -22.90
C ALA A 44 6.22 -6.78 -23.13
N ARG A 45 7.50 -6.91 -23.53
CA ARG A 45 8.45 -5.81 -23.72
C ARG A 45 8.51 -4.87 -22.52
N VAL A 46 8.30 -5.42 -21.32
CA VAL A 46 8.54 -4.66 -20.10
C VAL A 46 10.04 -4.40 -20.07
N ALA A 47 10.47 -3.17 -19.83
CA ALA A 47 11.88 -2.89 -19.64
C ALA A 47 12.34 -3.57 -18.33
N PRO A 48 13.56 -4.14 -18.25
CA PRO A 48 14.12 -4.53 -16.97
C PRO A 48 14.04 -3.33 -16.05
N TYR A 49 13.85 -3.56 -14.75
CA TYR A 49 13.94 -2.49 -13.76
C TYR A 49 15.34 -1.85 -13.85
N SER A 50 15.51 -0.87 -14.74
CA SER A 50 16.74 -0.12 -14.92
C SER A 50 16.85 0.74 -13.67
N HIS A 51 17.81 0.42 -12.82
CA HIS A 51 18.29 1.48 -11.96
C HIS A 51 19.00 2.49 -12.88
N GLU A 52 18.42 3.68 -12.99
CA GLU A 52 19.20 4.87 -12.68
C GLU A 52 19.77 4.64 -11.27
N ARG A 53 20.98 4.07 -11.23
CA ARG A 53 21.77 3.90 -10.02
C ARG A 53 22.31 5.28 -9.70
N SER A 54 22.13 5.74 -8.46
CA SER A 54 23.16 6.60 -7.88
C SER A 54 24.49 5.85 -8.00
N ALA A 55 25.54 6.53 -8.46
CA ALA A 55 26.82 5.94 -8.86
C ALA A 55 27.52 5.10 -7.75
N ASP A 56 27.00 5.09 -6.53
CA ASP A 56 27.60 4.51 -5.33
C ASP A 56 27.17 3.06 -5.02
N ASP A 57 26.21 2.47 -5.77
CA ASP A 57 25.81 1.07 -5.56
C ASP A 57 26.66 0.10 -6.42
N GLU A 58 27.87 -0.22 -5.94
CA GLU A 58 28.86 -1.10 -6.59
C GLU A 58 28.51 -2.61 -6.59
N HIS A 59 27.40 -3.03 -5.99
CA HIS A 59 27.03 -4.45 -6.01
C HIS A 59 26.21 -4.81 -7.26
N PRO A 60 26.70 -5.62 -8.22
CA PRO A 60 25.85 -6.22 -9.23
C PRO A 60 24.76 -7.01 -8.50
N LEU A 61 23.49 -6.72 -8.80
CA LEU A 61 22.38 -7.44 -8.19
C LEU A 61 22.60 -8.94 -8.43
N PRO A 62 22.47 -9.81 -7.40
CA PRO A 62 22.59 -11.24 -7.60
C PRO A 62 21.60 -11.70 -8.68
N SER A 63 21.98 -12.75 -9.43
CA SER A 63 21.15 -13.34 -10.49
C SER A 63 19.69 -13.45 -10.04
N PHE A 64 18.79 -12.75 -10.74
CA PHE A 64 17.36 -12.77 -10.45
C PHE A 64 16.77 -14.13 -10.85
N THR A 65 16.40 -14.94 -9.86
CA THR A 65 15.68 -16.21 -10.05
C THR A 65 14.20 -16.10 -9.63
N PRO A 66 13.32 -15.45 -10.43
CA PRO A 66 11.88 -15.44 -10.14
C PRO A 66 11.30 -16.87 -10.10
N PRO A 67 10.15 -17.10 -9.44
CA PRO A 67 9.19 -16.09 -8.96
C PRO A 67 9.45 -15.59 -7.52
N TYR A 68 9.32 -14.28 -7.34
CA TYR A 68 9.33 -13.57 -6.05
C TYR A 68 7.96 -12.97 -5.68
N LEU A 69 7.11 -12.71 -6.67
CA LEU A 69 5.76 -12.20 -6.49
C LEU A 69 4.74 -13.24 -6.95
N SER A 70 3.55 -13.22 -6.32
CA SER A 70 2.40 -14.00 -6.77
C SER A 70 1.25 -13.07 -7.18
N ALA A 71 0.43 -13.49 -8.14
CA ALA A 71 -0.87 -12.85 -8.41
C ALA A 71 -2.05 -13.63 -7.79
N VAL A 72 -1.76 -14.72 -7.07
CA VAL A 72 -2.79 -15.57 -6.45
C VAL A 72 -3.33 -14.86 -5.21
N PRO A 73 -4.64 -14.56 -5.14
CA PRO A 73 -5.23 -13.93 -3.97
C PRO A 73 -5.35 -14.91 -2.80
N ASP A 74 -5.41 -14.38 -1.59
CA ASP A 74 -5.94 -15.13 -0.44
C ASP A 74 -7.46 -15.00 -0.44
N VAL A 75 -8.17 -16.13 -0.43
CA VAL A 75 -9.63 -16.16 -0.47
C VAL A 75 -10.16 -16.47 0.93
N ARG A 76 -11.02 -15.60 1.45
CA ARG A 76 -11.77 -15.81 2.70
C ARG A 76 -13.26 -15.75 2.41
N THR A 77 -14.03 -16.61 3.07
CA THR A 77 -15.49 -16.65 2.99
C THR A 77 -16.03 -16.45 4.39
N GLU A 78 -16.78 -15.37 4.59
CA GLU A 78 -17.41 -15.04 5.87
C GLU A 78 -18.93 -15.06 5.70
N ARG A 79 -19.64 -15.69 6.64
CA ARG A 79 -21.11 -15.71 6.63
C ARG A 79 -21.62 -14.43 7.26
N ARG A 80 -22.38 -13.64 6.51
CA ARG A 80 -23.02 -12.44 7.01
C ARG A 80 -24.11 -12.77 8.03
N ASP A 81 -24.12 -12.02 9.13
CA ASP A 81 -25.21 -11.91 10.08
C ASP A 81 -26.00 -10.61 9.79
N PRO A 82 -27.21 -10.69 9.19
CA PRO A 82 -27.98 -9.50 8.84
C PRO A 82 -28.42 -8.64 10.03
N GLU A 83 -28.44 -9.19 11.25
CA GLU A 83 -28.85 -8.47 12.46
C GLU A 83 -27.69 -7.70 13.08
N ARG A 84 -26.44 -8.11 12.80
CA ARG A 84 -25.23 -7.54 13.41
C ARG A 84 -24.33 -6.80 12.42
N ASP A 85 -24.28 -7.24 11.17
CA ASP A 85 -23.35 -6.72 10.16
C ASP A 85 -23.95 -5.53 9.40
N LEU A 86 -23.48 -4.34 9.74
CA LEU A 86 -23.92 -3.07 9.14
C LEU A 86 -23.37 -2.88 7.73
N PHE A 87 -22.04 -2.96 7.57
CA PHE A 87 -21.34 -2.70 6.32
C PHE A 87 -19.95 -3.34 6.31
N LEU A 88 -19.29 -3.33 5.14
CA LEU A 88 -17.90 -3.71 4.95
C LEU A 88 -17.08 -2.49 4.52
N ILE A 89 -15.96 -2.23 5.19
CA ILE A 89 -15.00 -1.21 4.77
C ILE A 89 -13.90 -1.90 3.96
N MET A 90 -13.69 -1.44 2.72
CA MET A 90 -12.55 -1.81 1.88
C MET A 90 -11.79 -0.55 1.50
N ALA A 91 -10.48 -0.53 1.74
CA ALA A 91 -9.61 0.60 1.46
C ALA A 91 -8.19 0.12 1.16
N SER A 92 -7.38 0.96 0.52
CA SER A 92 -5.92 0.81 0.42
C SER A 92 -5.25 1.05 1.79
N ASP A 93 -3.95 0.76 1.86
CA ASP A 93 -3.08 1.11 2.99
C ASP A 93 -3.07 2.62 3.30
N GLY A 94 -3.32 3.48 2.30
CA GLY A 94 -3.50 4.93 2.50
C GLY A 94 -4.53 5.34 3.57
N LEU A 95 -5.50 4.47 3.91
CA LEU A 95 -6.38 4.68 5.07
C LEU A 95 -5.74 4.20 6.38
N TRP A 96 -5.28 2.94 6.38
CA TRP A 96 -4.81 2.22 7.57
C TRP A 96 -3.46 2.71 8.09
N ASP A 97 -2.66 3.37 7.24
CA ASP A 97 -1.40 3.99 7.62
C ASP A 97 -1.61 5.25 8.49
N TYR A 98 -2.81 5.85 8.46
CA TYR A 98 -3.13 7.09 9.17
C TYR A 98 -4.09 6.91 10.34
N LEU A 99 -4.99 5.93 10.27
CA LEU A 99 -6.05 5.76 11.25
C LEU A 99 -6.07 4.32 11.79
N PRO A 100 -6.19 4.15 13.12
CA PRO A 100 -6.34 2.82 13.71
C PRO A 100 -7.76 2.28 13.50
N ASP A 101 -7.90 0.95 13.42
CA ASP A 101 -9.18 0.28 13.14
C ASP A 101 -10.37 0.75 14.00
N PRO A 102 -10.24 0.95 15.34
CA PRO A 102 -11.36 1.39 16.16
C PRO A 102 -11.87 2.79 15.78
N GLU A 103 -10.98 3.67 15.35
CA GLU A 103 -11.34 5.03 14.94
C GLU A 103 -12.07 5.01 13.59
N ILE A 104 -11.57 4.22 12.64
CA ILE A 104 -12.20 4.02 11.34
C ILE A 104 -13.61 3.48 11.50
N VAL A 105 -13.79 2.41 12.30
CA VAL A 105 -15.10 1.80 12.54
C VAL A 105 -16.04 2.77 13.24
N SER A 106 -15.59 3.46 14.29
CA SER A 106 -16.42 4.41 15.04
C SER A 106 -16.93 5.55 14.16
N LEU A 107 -16.04 6.17 13.38
CA LEU A 107 -16.39 7.28 12.49
C LEU A 107 -17.32 6.81 11.36
N ALA A 108 -17.03 5.64 10.77
CA ALA A 108 -17.84 5.08 9.71
C ALA A 108 -19.26 4.77 10.19
N VAL A 109 -19.44 4.16 11.37
CA VAL A 109 -20.76 3.86 11.94
C VAL A 109 -21.56 5.14 12.17
N GLU A 110 -20.95 6.13 12.84
CA GLU A 110 -21.64 7.40 13.16
C GLU A 110 -22.20 8.09 11.92
N VAL A 111 -21.38 8.19 10.87
CA VAL A 111 -21.78 8.89 9.64
C VAL A 111 -22.68 8.03 8.77
N PHE A 112 -22.45 6.71 8.71
CA PHE A 112 -23.28 5.78 7.95
C PHE A 112 -24.73 5.80 8.42
N GLU A 113 -24.98 5.78 9.73
CA GLU A 113 -26.34 5.80 10.29
C GLU A 113 -27.08 7.12 10.01
N ARG A 114 -26.35 8.23 9.90
CA ARG A 114 -26.92 9.57 9.71
C ARG A 114 -27.12 9.95 8.24
N GLU A 115 -26.13 9.63 7.39
CA GLU A 115 -25.99 10.20 6.04
C GLU A 115 -25.69 9.14 4.96
N GLY A 116 -25.45 7.88 5.36
CA GLY A 116 -25.23 6.76 4.45
C GLY A 116 -23.76 6.55 4.03
N PRO A 117 -23.52 5.58 3.14
CA PRO A 117 -22.17 5.06 2.85
C PRO A 117 -21.25 6.06 2.16
N GLN A 118 -21.79 6.92 1.29
CA GLN A 118 -20.99 7.93 0.58
C GLN A 118 -20.40 8.94 1.57
N ALA A 119 -21.21 9.46 2.47
CA ALA A 119 -20.77 10.40 3.51
C ALA A 119 -19.77 9.75 4.46
N ALA A 120 -19.98 8.47 4.83
CA ALA A 120 -19.03 7.74 5.67
C ALA A 120 -17.66 7.61 4.99
N SER A 121 -17.63 7.30 3.68
CA SER A 121 -16.38 7.26 2.91
C SER A 121 -15.69 8.62 2.85
N GLU A 122 -16.43 9.70 2.60
CA GLU A 122 -15.90 11.06 2.53
C GLU A 122 -15.37 11.56 3.89
N ALA A 123 -16.03 11.16 4.98
CA ALA A 123 -15.60 11.45 6.34
C ALA A 123 -14.27 10.75 6.66
N LEU A 124 -14.12 9.46 6.32
CA LEU A 124 -12.87 8.73 6.48
C LEU A 124 -11.72 9.38 5.69
N VAL A 125 -11.94 9.70 4.41
CA VAL A 125 -10.93 10.40 3.58
C VAL A 125 -10.57 11.75 4.21
N SER A 126 -11.56 12.51 4.68
CA SER A 126 -11.31 13.80 5.30
C SER A 126 -10.48 13.68 6.57
N ARG A 127 -10.75 12.66 7.39
CA ARG A 127 -10.02 12.37 8.61
C ARG A 127 -8.56 11.96 8.34
N VAL A 128 -8.30 11.17 7.29
CA VAL A 128 -6.94 10.84 6.83
C VAL A 128 -6.18 12.10 6.42
N ILE A 129 -6.80 12.96 5.60
CA ILE A 129 -6.19 14.21 5.15
C ILE A 129 -5.85 15.13 6.33
N GLU A 130 -6.70 15.20 7.35
CA GLU A 130 -6.45 15.96 8.57
C GLU A 130 -5.24 15.40 9.35
N GLN A 131 -5.16 14.08 9.51
CA GLN A 131 -4.02 13.41 10.16
C GLN A 131 -2.71 13.63 9.38
N ALA A 132 -2.76 13.48 8.05
CA ALA A 132 -1.62 13.73 7.18
C ALA A 132 -1.16 15.19 7.27
N ALA A 133 -2.09 16.13 7.26
CA ALA A 133 -1.81 17.55 7.42
C ALA A 133 -1.18 17.86 8.78
N GLN A 134 -1.74 17.31 9.86
CA GLN A 134 -1.21 17.47 11.22
C GLN A 134 0.22 16.94 11.34
N SER A 135 0.47 15.73 10.81
CA SER A 135 1.78 15.08 10.83
C SER A 135 2.82 15.85 10.01
N ALA A 136 2.41 16.40 8.86
CA ALA A 136 3.25 17.20 7.98
C ALA A 136 3.36 18.69 8.39
N LYS A 137 2.64 19.12 9.44
CA LYS A 137 2.52 20.53 9.87
C LYS A 137 2.02 21.46 8.74
N LEU A 138 1.05 20.97 7.97
CA LEU A 138 0.38 21.68 6.88
C LEU A 138 -1.10 21.86 7.19
N THR A 139 -1.82 22.59 6.33
CA THR A 139 -3.28 22.66 6.41
C THR A 139 -3.93 21.58 5.53
N PRO A 140 -5.12 21.06 5.90
CA PRO A 140 -5.83 20.07 5.08
C PRO A 140 -6.04 20.51 3.63
N ASN A 141 -6.32 21.80 3.41
CA ASN A 141 -6.51 22.36 2.07
C ASN A 141 -5.24 22.30 1.21
N VAL A 142 -4.05 22.44 1.80
CA VAL A 142 -2.79 22.29 1.08
C VAL A 142 -2.57 20.83 0.69
N VAL A 143 -2.80 19.90 1.63
CA VAL A 143 -2.65 18.46 1.40
C VAL A 143 -3.57 17.97 0.27
N ARG A 144 -4.88 18.32 0.29
CA ARG A 144 -5.83 17.93 -0.77
C ARG A 144 -5.45 18.42 -2.17
N ARG A 145 -4.76 19.55 -2.27
CA ARG A 145 -4.39 20.18 -3.55
C ARG A 145 -3.03 19.72 -4.06
N MET A 146 -2.34 18.83 -3.34
CA MET A 146 -1.06 18.31 -3.78
C MET A 146 -1.22 17.49 -5.06
N GLN A 147 -0.39 17.80 -6.05
CA GLN A 147 -0.36 17.06 -7.30
C GLN A 147 0.33 15.69 -7.09
N PRO A 148 -0.06 14.66 -7.87
CA PRO A 148 0.65 13.38 -7.87
C PRO A 148 2.16 13.58 -8.06
N GLY A 149 2.94 12.95 -7.17
CA GLY A 149 4.39 13.13 -7.19
C GLY A 149 5.06 12.66 -5.91
N ARG A 150 6.38 12.81 -5.85
CA ARG A 150 7.18 12.37 -4.69
C ARG A 150 6.84 13.16 -3.42
N THR A 151 6.60 14.47 -3.55
CA THR A 151 6.24 15.33 -2.41
C THR A 151 4.93 14.88 -1.77
N ARG A 152 3.89 14.62 -2.58
CA ARG A 152 2.60 14.10 -2.08
C ARG A 152 2.77 12.75 -1.39
N ARG A 153 3.43 11.79 -2.04
CA ARG A 153 3.65 10.44 -1.49
C ARG A 153 4.48 10.38 -0.20
N ASN A 154 5.24 11.43 0.11
CA ASN A 154 5.92 11.55 1.40
C ASN A 154 4.99 12.04 2.53
N ILE A 155 3.78 12.50 2.19
CA ILE A 155 2.81 13.09 3.12
C ILE A 155 1.56 12.23 3.23
N HIS A 156 1.04 11.72 2.12
CA HIS A 156 -0.06 10.76 2.05
C HIS A 156 -0.09 9.99 0.72
N ASP A 157 -0.73 8.81 0.76
CA ASP A 157 -0.93 7.98 -0.43
C ASP A 157 -2.21 8.36 -1.19
N ASP A 158 -2.55 7.59 -2.23
CA ASP A 158 -3.73 7.76 -3.08
C ASP A 158 -5.08 7.76 -2.37
#